data_AF-E1X5S7-F1
#
_entry.id   AF-E1X5S7-F1
#
_cell.length_a   1.000
_cell.length_b   1.000
_cell.length_c   1.000
_cell.angle_alpha   90.00
_cell.angle_beta   90.00
_cell.angle_gamma   90.00
#
_symmetry.space_group_name_H-M   'P 1'
#
loop_
_entity.id
_entity.type
_entity.pdbx_description
1 polymer ?
#
loop_
_entity_poly.entity_id
_entity_poly.type
_entity_poly.pdbx_seq_one_letter_code
_entity_poly.pdbx_strand_id
1 'polypeptide(L)'
;MRVSLILLSLLILSSCSKSEQAASGAGKELIASSIYGGDRVEEGKWKSVVSISKLNYKDEVTTSFCTGTLIDKKTVLSAAHCFKRVKDYYLRSAAITLDNIDAKERSFIRIKNVRIHPDYTGENSASDFALIDLESEANVSDDEILPIYTSTDYEKGQGVELVGFGKTEAGTNGIKFEVSTQIREDLQTEFSAGGNGKDTCAGDSGGPLFIKNEEGIFALAGVTSRTPDDANSYCGDKTIYGKAAHAMKWIESERLIDKALALNSKESIDVLKLAAKSFRKYYKVYQHLGEYYLKFSMHDLAESALLKAIILRKDDKRSLDLLRELYSVTGDIDKEITILKRLLFLSPGEESYFLRLDFFGQTSEAEITRGLGRFRSGDIHMALADLELHRDNSRAAFVLSFCEFKSRNYEEAKIILNSIKEEIPFVDIRDSRGDSFLMAAVFEGEEEIVRELLRFKPNLKVKDSYGNNLAQIAWWAKEFSLVKLMVSLGVEWNANDYFQQFIYFIQGERISEVRFFLDMGVDINLVGPKGERAINLARETGNLELIKLIENYGKE
;
A
#
# COMPACT_ATOMS: atom_id res chain seq x y z
N MET A 1 62.41 -56.02 -40.80
CA MET A 1 61.93 -55.48 -42.09
C MET A 1 60.63 -54.74 -41.82
N ARG A 2 60.63 -53.44 -42.11
CA ARG A 2 59.51 -52.55 -42.50
C ARG A 2 58.19 -52.58 -41.69
N VAL A 3 57.87 -51.47 -41.01
CA VAL A 3 56.91 -50.38 -41.39
C VAL A 3 55.46 -50.74 -41.00
N SER A 4 54.96 -50.18 -39.88
CA SER A 4 53.87 -49.16 -39.78
C SER A 4 52.46 -49.74 -40.05
N LEU A 5 51.32 -49.38 -39.43
CA LEU A 5 50.78 -48.28 -38.62
C LEU A 5 49.34 -48.80 -38.23
N ILE A 6 48.76 -48.74 -37.02
CA ILE A 6 47.92 -47.64 -36.51
C ILE A 6 47.24 -48.05 -35.18
N LEU A 7 47.36 -47.13 -34.21
CA LEU A 7 46.53 -46.73 -33.06
C LEU A 7 45.43 -47.64 -32.50
N LEU A 8 45.51 -47.87 -31.18
CA LEU A 8 44.60 -47.22 -30.21
C LEU A 8 45.21 -47.28 -28.80
N SER A 9 45.55 -46.12 -28.21
CA SER A 9 45.97 -46.03 -26.82
C SER A 9 45.33 -44.81 -26.15
N LEU A 10 44.28 -45.07 -25.37
CA LEU A 10 43.89 -44.23 -24.23
C LEU A 10 44.90 -44.48 -23.09
N LEU A 11 45.49 -43.40 -22.57
CA LEU A 11 46.12 -43.27 -21.25
C LEU A 11 46.38 -41.76 -21.09
N ILE A 12 45.58 -41.03 -20.31
CA ILE A 12 45.79 -40.77 -18.89
C ILE A 12 47.27 -40.83 -18.51
N LEU A 13 47.87 -39.65 -18.31
CA LEU A 13 48.67 -39.26 -17.15
C LEU A 13 49.39 -37.95 -17.50
N SER A 14 49.23 -36.94 -16.67
CA SER A 14 50.35 -36.38 -15.89
C SER A 14 49.94 -35.09 -15.20
N SER A 15 49.47 -35.27 -13.97
CA SER A 15 49.84 -34.36 -12.89
C SER A 15 51.37 -34.39 -12.75
N CYS A 16 51.98 -33.20 -12.66
CA CYS A 16 53.34 -33.03 -12.19
C CYS A 16 53.28 -32.16 -10.94
N SER A 17 53.73 -32.75 -9.84
CA SER A 17 53.76 -32.27 -8.46
C SER A 17 54.88 -31.28 -8.16
N LYS A 18 54.65 -30.39 -7.19
CA LYS A 18 55.51 -30.05 -6.01
C LYS A 18 54.91 -28.81 -5.34
N SER A 19 54.80 -28.65 -4.02
CA SER A 19 55.15 -29.45 -2.85
C SER A 19 54.47 -28.80 -1.63
N GLU A 20 54.10 -29.61 -0.65
CA GLU A 20 53.47 -29.23 0.61
C GLU A 20 54.29 -28.24 1.45
N GLN A 21 53.59 -27.32 2.10
CA GLN A 21 53.79 -27.12 3.54
C GLN A 21 52.42 -26.97 4.22
N ALA A 22 52.21 -27.87 5.17
CA ALA A 22 50.96 -28.12 5.87
C ALA A 22 50.61 -27.03 6.88
N ALA A 23 49.32 -26.75 7.02
CA ALA A 23 48.71 -26.43 8.31
C ALA A 23 47.29 -27.02 8.35
N SER A 24 47.17 -28.04 9.20
CA SER A 24 46.00 -28.75 9.70
C SER A 24 44.65 -28.02 9.68
N GLY A 25 43.59 -28.74 9.29
CA GLY A 25 42.22 -28.41 9.66
C GLY A 25 41.23 -29.37 9.01
N ALA A 26 40.77 -30.35 9.78
CA ALA A 26 39.77 -31.33 9.37
C ALA A 26 38.52 -30.66 8.78
N GLY A 27 37.98 -31.29 7.73
CA GLY A 27 36.79 -30.84 7.03
C GLY A 27 35.61 -30.60 7.97
N LYS A 28 35.02 -29.42 7.84
CA LYS A 28 33.60 -29.20 8.07
C LYS A 28 33.04 -28.70 6.75
N GLU A 29 32.19 -29.51 6.12
CA GLU A 29 31.19 -28.99 5.19
C GLU A 29 30.47 -27.85 5.91
N LEU A 30 30.69 -26.63 5.45
CA LEU A 30 29.93 -25.45 5.86
C LEU A 30 28.55 -25.59 5.21
N ILE A 31 27.64 -26.20 5.97
CA ILE A 31 26.21 -26.19 5.64
C ILE A 31 25.78 -24.73 5.65
N ALA A 32 25.46 -24.22 4.46
CA ALA A 32 24.90 -22.89 4.28
C ALA A 32 23.49 -22.87 4.86
N SER A 33 23.23 -21.89 5.71
CA SER A 33 22.00 -21.77 6.46
C SER A 33 21.50 -20.30 6.30
N SER A 34 20.18 -20.07 6.24
CA SER A 34 19.58 -18.77 5.86
C SER A 34 18.51 -18.22 6.84
N ILE A 35 17.97 -16.99 6.64
CA ILE A 35 18.10 -15.82 7.58
C ILE A 35 19.57 -15.42 7.59
N TYR A 36 19.95 -14.14 7.61
CA TYR A 36 21.38 -13.81 7.55
C TYR A 36 22.08 -14.55 8.70
N GLY A 37 22.85 -15.60 8.43
CA GLY A 37 23.41 -16.58 9.40
C GLY A 37 22.45 -17.49 10.20
N GLY A 38 21.21 -17.75 9.76
CA GLY A 38 20.19 -18.58 10.44
C GLY A 38 19.98 -19.97 9.84
N ASP A 39 19.02 -20.78 10.31
CA ASP A 39 18.72 -22.14 9.84
C ASP A 39 17.27 -22.29 9.35
N ARG A 40 17.00 -23.18 8.37
CA ARG A 40 15.64 -23.41 7.88
C ARG A 40 14.81 -24.00 9.00
N VAL A 41 13.65 -23.40 9.26
CA VAL A 41 12.76 -23.86 10.32
C VAL A 41 12.23 -25.26 9.98
N GLU A 42 12.31 -26.15 10.95
CA GLU A 42 11.72 -27.49 10.87
C GLU A 42 10.19 -27.43 10.73
N GLU A 43 9.64 -28.38 9.97
CA GLU A 43 8.20 -28.44 9.74
C GLU A 43 7.44 -28.57 11.07
N GLY A 44 6.44 -27.71 11.26
CA GLY A 44 5.62 -27.67 12.48
C GLY A 44 6.16 -26.83 13.63
N LYS A 45 7.39 -26.28 13.54
CA LYS A 45 7.90 -25.30 14.51
C LYS A 45 7.45 -23.88 14.17
N TRP A 46 7.31 -23.03 15.19
CA TRP A 46 6.92 -21.62 15.04
C TRP A 46 5.62 -21.42 14.23
N LYS A 47 4.58 -22.20 14.53
CA LYS A 47 3.30 -22.14 13.77
C LYS A 47 2.56 -20.81 13.92
N SER A 48 2.82 -20.06 14.99
CA SER A 48 2.33 -18.69 15.16
C SER A 48 3.00 -17.68 14.22
N VAL A 49 4.13 -18.01 13.58
CA VAL A 49 4.84 -17.11 12.67
C VAL A 49 4.34 -17.29 11.24
N VAL A 50 3.83 -16.21 10.65
CA VAL A 50 3.16 -16.21 9.35
C VAL A 50 3.87 -15.30 8.35
N SER A 51 3.83 -15.70 7.08
CA SER A 51 4.19 -14.84 5.96
C SER A 51 3.00 -14.00 5.55
N ILE A 52 3.21 -12.72 5.28
CA ILE A 52 2.24 -11.81 4.68
C ILE A 52 2.64 -11.64 3.21
N SER A 53 1.77 -12.12 2.33
CA SER A 53 2.11 -12.35 0.93
C SER A 53 1.07 -11.76 -0.01
N LYS A 54 1.51 -11.42 -1.23
CA LYS A 54 0.63 -10.92 -2.30
C LYS A 54 -0.16 -12.05 -2.95
N LEU A 55 -1.42 -11.76 -3.28
CA LEU A 55 -2.26 -12.59 -4.14
C LEU A 55 -2.18 -12.07 -5.58
N ASN A 56 -2.09 -12.99 -6.54
CA ASN A 56 -2.24 -12.66 -7.96
C ASN A 56 -3.73 -12.66 -8.38
N TYR A 57 -4.01 -12.39 -9.65
CA TYR A 57 -5.37 -12.35 -10.20
C TYR A 57 -6.10 -13.72 -10.22
N LYS A 58 -5.39 -14.81 -9.92
CA LYS A 58 -5.92 -16.17 -9.78
C LYS A 58 -6.08 -16.60 -8.33
N ASP A 59 -5.94 -15.68 -7.38
CA ASP A 59 -5.94 -15.96 -5.93
C ASP A 59 -4.83 -16.91 -5.47
N GLU A 60 -3.68 -16.90 -6.16
CA GLU A 60 -2.52 -17.68 -5.75
C GLU A 60 -1.55 -16.80 -4.95
N VAL A 61 -0.98 -17.36 -3.88
CA VAL A 61 0.07 -16.71 -3.09
C VAL A 61 1.37 -16.65 -3.89
N THR A 62 1.91 -15.44 -4.05
CA THR A 62 3.11 -15.18 -4.84
C THR A 62 4.29 -14.79 -3.96
N THR A 63 4.50 -13.50 -3.75
CA THR A 63 5.69 -12.96 -3.08
C THR A 63 5.35 -12.57 -1.65
N SER A 64 6.16 -13.04 -0.70
CA SER A 64 6.17 -12.55 0.68
C SER A 64 6.77 -11.14 0.73
N PHE A 65 6.10 -10.22 1.43
CA PHE A 65 6.58 -8.84 1.59
C PHE A 65 6.81 -8.45 3.04
N CYS A 66 6.16 -9.12 4.00
CA CYS A 66 6.37 -8.93 5.42
C CYS A 66 6.13 -10.25 6.16
N THR A 67 6.53 -10.28 7.42
CA THR A 67 6.25 -11.36 8.38
C THR A 67 5.29 -10.84 9.45
N GLY A 68 4.59 -11.75 10.13
CA GLY A 68 3.76 -11.42 11.29
C GLY A 68 3.71 -12.56 12.29
N THR A 69 3.10 -12.29 13.45
CA THR A 69 2.91 -13.25 14.53
C THR A 69 1.44 -13.34 14.92
N LEU A 70 0.85 -14.52 14.87
CA LEU A 70 -0.47 -14.81 15.43
C LEU A 70 -0.43 -14.57 16.94
N ILE A 71 -1.30 -13.68 17.43
CA ILE A 71 -1.50 -13.39 18.86
C ILE A 71 -2.81 -13.97 19.41
N ASP A 72 -3.61 -14.51 18.50
CA ASP A 72 -4.73 -15.43 18.69
C ASP A 72 -5.05 -16.07 17.31
N LYS A 73 -6.07 -16.93 17.22
CA LYS A 73 -6.39 -17.66 15.96
C LYS A 73 -6.90 -16.76 14.83
N LYS A 74 -7.27 -15.51 15.08
CA LYS A 74 -7.85 -14.59 14.07
C LYS A 74 -7.10 -13.26 13.94
N THR A 75 -6.06 -13.03 14.73
CA THR A 75 -5.35 -11.76 14.73
C THR A 75 -3.84 -11.97 14.64
N VAL A 76 -3.24 -11.30 13.66
CA VAL A 76 -1.78 -11.26 13.47
C VAL A 76 -1.27 -9.87 13.86
N LEU A 77 -0.22 -9.83 14.69
CA LEU A 77 0.59 -8.64 14.96
C LEU A 77 1.73 -8.56 13.94
N SER A 78 1.91 -7.38 13.34
CA SER A 78 2.97 -7.10 12.36
C SER A 78 3.37 -5.62 12.45
N ALA A 79 4.16 -5.13 11.49
CA ALA A 79 4.61 -3.74 11.43
C ALA A 79 3.67 -2.86 10.60
N ALA A 80 3.50 -1.60 11.00
CA ALA A 80 2.66 -0.64 10.30
C ALA A 80 3.21 -0.24 8.93
N HIS A 81 4.54 -0.14 8.78
CA HIS A 81 5.17 0.24 7.52
C HIS A 81 4.94 -0.77 6.38
N CYS A 82 4.50 -2.00 6.68
CA CYS A 82 4.05 -2.97 5.69
C CYS A 82 2.76 -2.52 4.96
N PHE A 83 1.99 -1.62 5.58
CA PHE A 83 0.63 -1.27 5.21
C PHE A 83 0.46 0.20 4.77
N LYS A 84 1.38 0.69 3.93
CA LYS A 84 1.42 2.09 3.44
C LYS A 84 0.34 2.45 2.41
N ARG A 85 -0.29 1.47 1.76
CA ARG A 85 -1.33 1.70 0.75
C ARG A 85 -2.71 1.88 1.40
N VAL A 86 -3.70 2.28 0.61
CA VAL A 86 -5.09 2.29 1.06
C VAL A 86 -5.51 0.90 1.50
N LYS A 87 -6.29 0.83 2.58
CA LYS A 87 -6.70 -0.41 3.25
C LYS A 87 -7.25 -1.45 2.26
N ASP A 88 -8.15 -1.05 1.37
CA ASP A 88 -8.81 -1.91 0.37
C ASP A 88 -7.85 -2.68 -0.54
N TYR A 89 -6.65 -2.15 -0.78
CA TYR A 89 -5.61 -2.86 -1.53
C TYR A 89 -5.24 -4.17 -0.84
N TYR A 90 -5.05 -4.15 0.49
CA TYR A 90 -4.62 -5.33 1.24
C TYR A 90 -5.72 -6.36 1.40
N LEU A 91 -6.98 -5.93 1.54
CA LEU A 91 -8.13 -6.85 1.63
C LEU A 91 -8.30 -7.65 0.33
N ARG A 92 -7.98 -7.06 -0.82
CA ARG A 92 -8.13 -7.70 -2.13
C ARG A 92 -6.89 -8.47 -2.57
N SER A 93 -5.71 -7.93 -2.29
CA SER A 93 -4.45 -8.37 -2.92
C SER A 93 -3.42 -8.94 -1.96
N ALA A 94 -3.77 -9.17 -0.70
CA ALA A 94 -2.89 -9.80 0.28
C ALA A 94 -3.60 -10.87 1.12
N ALA A 95 -2.80 -11.80 1.61
CA ALA A 95 -3.21 -12.88 2.51
C ALA A 95 -2.06 -13.26 3.44
N ILE A 96 -2.37 -13.98 4.51
CA ILE A 96 -1.37 -14.63 5.34
C ILE A 96 -1.25 -16.10 4.97
N THR A 97 -0.06 -16.67 5.13
CA THR A 97 0.19 -18.11 5.00
C THR A 97 1.19 -18.58 6.05
N LEU A 98 0.99 -19.79 6.56
CA LEU A 98 1.93 -20.45 7.46
C LEU A 98 2.96 -21.27 6.68
N ASP A 99 2.68 -21.53 5.40
CA ASP A 99 3.41 -22.45 4.55
C ASP A 99 4.58 -21.75 3.85
N ASN A 100 5.66 -22.49 3.65
CA ASN A 100 6.78 -22.02 2.84
C ASN A 100 6.39 -21.97 1.36
N ILE A 101 7.08 -21.12 0.59
CA ILE A 101 6.89 -20.99 -0.86
C ILE A 101 7.20 -22.29 -1.63
N ASP A 102 8.02 -23.17 -1.05
CA ASP A 102 8.42 -24.47 -1.60
C ASP A 102 7.53 -25.64 -1.11
N ALA A 103 6.48 -25.37 -0.33
CA ALA A 103 5.52 -26.38 0.10
C ALA A 103 4.71 -26.92 -1.09
N LYS A 104 4.42 -28.23 -1.08
CA LYS A 104 3.66 -28.92 -2.14
C LYS A 104 2.26 -28.34 -2.31
N GLU A 105 1.61 -28.06 -1.19
CA GLU A 105 0.31 -27.41 -1.10
C GLU A 105 0.48 -26.19 -0.20
N ARG A 106 -0.11 -25.06 -0.61
CA ARG A 106 -0.06 -23.81 0.16
C ARG A 106 -1.47 -23.36 0.46
N SER A 107 -1.75 -23.25 1.74
CA SER A 107 -2.96 -22.66 2.28
C SER A 107 -2.73 -21.18 2.57
N PHE A 108 -3.79 -20.38 2.48
CA PHE A 108 -3.73 -18.99 2.88
C PHE A 108 -5.05 -18.57 3.50
N ILE A 109 -4.98 -17.50 4.29
CA ILE A 109 -6.14 -16.88 4.91
C ILE A 109 -6.19 -15.43 4.49
N ARG A 110 -7.34 -15.00 3.99
CA ARG A 110 -7.57 -13.62 3.55
C ARG A 110 -7.59 -12.65 4.72
N ILE A 111 -7.15 -11.43 4.44
CA ILE A 111 -7.17 -10.32 5.38
C ILE A 111 -8.56 -9.69 5.37
N LYS A 112 -9.24 -9.72 6.51
CA LYS A 112 -10.53 -9.04 6.74
C LYS A 112 -10.35 -7.55 7.00
N ASN A 113 -9.30 -7.19 7.74
CA ASN A 113 -9.10 -5.82 8.21
C ASN A 113 -7.63 -5.59 8.58
N VAL A 114 -7.17 -4.34 8.48
CA VAL A 114 -5.87 -3.90 8.95
C VAL A 114 -6.07 -2.68 9.84
N ARG A 115 -5.53 -2.74 11.06
CA ARG A 115 -5.58 -1.67 12.07
C ARG A 115 -4.16 -1.20 12.35
N ILE A 116 -3.86 0.05 12.05
CA ILE A 116 -2.57 0.67 12.31
C ILE A 116 -2.58 1.31 13.69
N HIS A 117 -1.47 1.18 14.43
CA HIS A 117 -1.30 1.86 15.71
C HIS A 117 -1.50 3.38 15.53
N PRO A 118 -2.30 4.05 16.38
CA PRO A 118 -2.69 5.44 16.17
C PRO A 118 -1.53 6.44 16.24
N ASP A 119 -0.47 6.11 16.98
CA ASP A 119 0.72 6.94 17.13
C ASP A 119 1.80 6.66 16.05
N TYR A 120 1.51 5.78 15.07
CA TYR A 120 2.41 5.54 13.95
C TYR A 120 2.47 6.75 13.02
N THR A 121 3.68 7.28 12.83
CA THR A 121 3.92 8.50 12.04
C THR A 121 4.86 8.30 10.85
N GLY A 122 5.30 7.06 10.58
CA GLY A 122 6.25 6.72 9.52
C GLY A 122 7.32 5.75 10.00
N GLU A 123 8.29 5.44 9.13
CA GLU A 123 9.28 4.38 9.37
C GLU A 123 10.10 4.58 10.65
N ASN A 124 10.42 5.83 11.02
CA ASN A 124 11.16 6.13 12.24
C ASN A 124 10.30 6.15 13.52
N SER A 125 9.02 5.77 13.42
CA SER A 125 8.11 5.75 14.57
C SER A 125 8.36 4.55 15.46
N ALA A 126 8.48 4.79 16.77
CA ALA A 126 8.52 3.73 17.78
C ALA A 126 7.19 2.96 17.93
N SER A 127 6.14 3.38 17.24
CA SER A 127 4.81 2.77 17.23
C SER A 127 4.52 2.04 15.91
N ASP A 128 5.54 1.43 15.31
CA ASP A 128 5.44 0.68 14.06
C ASP A 128 4.75 -0.69 14.25
N PHE A 129 3.46 -0.66 14.59
CA PHE A 129 2.63 -1.84 14.84
C PHE A 129 1.34 -1.82 14.03
N ALA A 130 0.96 -3.00 13.53
CA ALA A 130 -0.31 -3.25 12.87
C ALA A 130 -0.95 -4.53 13.38
N LEU A 131 -2.27 -4.52 13.51
CA LEU A 131 -3.09 -5.71 13.70
C LEU A 131 -3.80 -6.06 12.40
N ILE A 132 -3.75 -7.33 12.03
CA ILE A 132 -4.39 -7.87 10.84
C ILE A 132 -5.45 -8.86 11.32
N ASP A 133 -6.71 -8.55 11.05
CA ASP A 133 -7.81 -9.46 11.36
C ASP A 133 -8.04 -10.39 10.17
N LEU A 134 -8.23 -11.67 10.45
CA LEU A 134 -8.38 -12.73 9.45
C LEU A 134 -9.86 -13.03 9.17
N GLU A 135 -10.16 -13.47 7.95
CA GLU A 135 -11.51 -13.90 7.58
C GLU A 135 -11.92 -15.22 8.25
N SER A 136 -10.97 -16.11 8.49
CA SER A 136 -11.15 -17.41 9.15
C SER A 136 -10.06 -17.68 10.20
N GLU A 137 -10.28 -18.67 11.05
CA GLU A 137 -9.27 -19.09 12.04
C GLU A 137 -8.07 -19.73 11.36
N ALA A 138 -6.87 -19.39 11.84
CA ALA A 138 -5.66 -20.11 11.53
C ALA A 138 -5.72 -21.52 12.11
N ASN A 139 -5.20 -22.50 11.35
CA ASN A 139 -5.11 -23.89 11.78
C ASN A 139 -3.93 -24.09 12.76
N VAL A 140 -4.07 -23.49 13.95
CA VAL A 140 -3.12 -23.58 15.07
C VAL A 140 -3.90 -23.87 16.35
N SER A 141 -3.28 -24.61 17.27
CA SER A 141 -3.81 -24.77 18.63
C SER A 141 -3.42 -23.59 19.52
N ASP A 142 -4.10 -23.43 20.66
CA ASP A 142 -3.86 -22.29 21.55
C ASP A 142 -2.47 -22.34 22.22
N ASP A 143 -1.88 -23.52 22.38
CA ASP A 143 -0.51 -23.73 22.88
C ASP A 143 0.58 -23.41 21.85
N GLU A 144 0.22 -23.33 20.56
CA GLU A 144 1.13 -22.94 19.48
C GLU A 144 1.22 -21.41 19.33
N ILE A 145 0.31 -20.67 19.98
CA ILE A 145 0.33 -19.21 20.07
C ILE A 145 1.16 -18.82 21.28
N LEU A 146 2.34 -18.26 21.02
CA LEU A 146 3.29 -17.92 22.09
C LEU A 146 2.82 -16.70 22.88
N PRO A 147 3.04 -16.68 24.20
CA PRO A 147 2.69 -15.53 25.03
C PRO A 147 3.51 -14.30 24.63
N ILE A 148 3.03 -13.12 25.00
CA ILE A 148 3.79 -11.88 24.83
C ILE A 148 4.64 -11.64 26.07
N TYR A 149 5.89 -11.29 25.86
CA TYR A 149 6.82 -10.96 26.93
C TYR A 149 6.38 -9.65 27.59
N THR A 150 6.19 -9.67 28.90
CA THR A 150 5.56 -8.57 29.65
C THR A 150 6.58 -7.54 30.14
N SER A 151 7.86 -7.92 30.28
CA SER A 151 8.90 -6.98 30.67
C SER A 151 9.17 -5.97 29.55
N THR A 152 9.45 -4.74 29.96
CA THR A 152 9.96 -3.70 29.06
C THR A 152 11.46 -3.54 29.17
N ASP A 153 12.13 -4.19 30.11
CA ASP A 153 13.55 -4.01 30.35
C ASP A 153 14.31 -5.21 29.77
N TYR A 154 15.30 -4.90 28.93
CA TYR A 154 16.10 -5.89 28.22
C TYR A 154 17.60 -5.70 28.51
N GLU A 155 18.30 -6.81 28.67
CA GLU A 155 19.74 -6.77 28.98
C GLU A 155 20.58 -6.87 27.70
N LYS A 156 21.63 -6.05 27.61
CA LYS A 156 22.62 -6.18 26.54
C LYS A 156 23.31 -7.54 26.62
N GLY A 157 23.33 -8.27 25.50
CA GLY A 157 23.86 -9.63 25.42
C GLY A 157 22.83 -10.72 25.75
N GLN A 158 21.60 -10.36 26.11
CA GLN A 158 20.53 -11.32 26.34
C GLN A 158 20.22 -12.08 25.05
N GLY A 159 20.18 -13.41 25.13
CA GLY A 159 19.93 -14.28 23.98
C GLY A 159 18.49 -14.20 23.49
N VAL A 160 18.31 -14.10 22.17
CA VAL A 160 17.02 -13.96 21.50
C VAL A 160 16.97 -14.83 20.24
N GLU A 161 15.76 -15.17 19.81
CA GLU A 161 15.50 -15.95 18.59
C GLU A 161 14.72 -15.10 17.59
N LEU A 162 15.24 -14.94 16.39
CA LEU A 162 14.55 -14.25 15.30
C LEU A 162 13.91 -15.32 14.41
N VAL A 163 12.68 -15.10 13.94
CA VAL A 163 12.00 -16.03 13.04
C VAL A 163 11.29 -15.24 11.95
N GLY A 164 11.44 -15.63 10.69
CA GLY A 164 10.76 -14.92 9.62
C GLY A 164 10.88 -15.55 8.23
N PHE A 165 10.27 -14.88 7.26
CA PHE A 165 10.16 -15.31 5.86
C PHE A 165 10.90 -14.38 4.88
N GLY A 166 11.74 -13.49 5.41
CA GLY A 166 12.49 -12.50 4.66
C GLY A 166 13.59 -13.09 3.78
N LYS A 167 14.30 -12.18 3.10
CA LYS A 167 15.36 -12.52 2.16
C LYS A 167 16.54 -13.17 2.87
N THR A 168 17.01 -14.25 2.27
CA THR A 168 18.28 -14.93 2.60
C THR A 168 19.47 -14.27 1.90
N GLU A 169 20.69 -14.70 2.20
CA GLU A 169 21.91 -14.34 1.47
C GLU A 169 21.86 -14.77 0.00
N ALA A 170 21.13 -15.84 -0.30
CA ALA A 170 20.86 -16.30 -1.65
C ALA A 170 19.75 -15.49 -2.36
N GLY A 171 19.13 -14.52 -1.67
CA GLY A 171 18.07 -13.66 -2.19
C GLY A 171 16.69 -14.32 -2.25
N THR A 172 16.54 -15.55 -1.74
CA THR A 172 15.24 -16.25 -1.66
C THR A 172 14.40 -15.67 -0.52
N ASN A 173 13.09 -15.52 -0.72
CA ASN A 173 12.13 -15.10 0.30
C ASN A 173 10.90 -16.02 0.31
N GLY A 174 10.12 -15.98 1.39
CA GLY A 174 8.94 -16.83 1.55
C GLY A 174 9.23 -18.24 2.05
N ILE A 175 10.45 -18.53 2.50
CA ILE A 175 10.78 -19.75 3.28
C ILE A 175 11.04 -19.31 4.71
N LYS A 176 10.49 -20.02 5.70
CA LYS A 176 10.66 -19.73 7.11
C LYS A 176 12.04 -20.17 7.61
N PHE A 177 12.71 -19.26 8.28
CA PHE A 177 14.04 -19.45 8.85
C PHE A 177 14.09 -18.88 10.28
N GLU A 178 15.04 -19.37 11.08
CA GLU A 178 15.26 -18.94 12.46
C GLU A 178 16.74 -18.65 12.73
N VAL A 179 17.05 -17.74 13.66
CA VAL A 179 18.42 -17.53 14.11
C VAL A 179 18.50 -17.09 15.57
N SER A 180 19.40 -17.72 16.32
CA SER A 180 19.75 -17.26 17.66
C SER A 180 20.81 -16.15 17.60
N THR A 181 20.50 -15.01 18.19
CA THR A 181 21.40 -13.85 18.34
C THR A 181 21.24 -13.22 19.73
N GLN A 182 21.61 -11.95 19.89
CA GLN A 182 21.55 -11.25 21.16
C GLN A 182 21.07 -9.81 21.03
N ILE A 183 20.51 -9.29 22.13
CA ILE A 183 20.19 -7.88 22.28
C ILE A 183 21.47 -7.05 22.32
N ARG A 184 21.47 -5.94 21.59
CA ARG A 184 22.61 -5.03 21.42
C ARG A 184 22.45 -3.80 22.30
N GLU A 185 21.28 -3.17 22.22
CA GLU A 185 20.96 -1.94 22.92
C GLU A 185 19.48 -1.92 23.28
N ASP A 186 19.17 -1.42 24.47
CA ASP A 186 17.79 -1.24 24.94
C ASP A 186 17.44 0.25 24.96
N LEU A 187 16.28 0.61 24.38
CA LEU A 187 15.75 1.97 24.34
C LEU A 187 14.39 2.00 25.05
N GLN A 188 13.76 3.17 25.20
CA GLN A 188 12.54 3.26 26.00
C GLN A 188 11.37 2.39 25.46
N THR A 189 11.14 2.42 24.16
CA THR A 189 10.00 1.76 23.48
C THR A 189 10.44 0.77 22.41
N GLU A 190 11.73 0.71 22.15
CA GLU A 190 12.38 -0.06 21.10
C GLU A 190 13.65 -0.70 21.67
N PHE A 191 14.25 -1.62 20.93
CA PHE A 191 15.57 -2.15 21.23
C PHE A 191 16.20 -2.63 19.92
N SER A 192 17.51 -2.87 19.92
CA SER A 192 18.19 -3.46 18.78
C SER A 192 18.73 -4.85 19.11
N ALA A 193 18.71 -5.73 18.13
CA ALA A 193 19.27 -7.07 18.21
C ALA A 193 19.91 -7.45 16.87
N GLY A 194 20.79 -8.45 16.91
CA GLY A 194 21.54 -8.92 15.75
C GLY A 194 23.05 -8.88 15.95
N GLY A 195 23.77 -9.11 14.86
CA GLY A 195 25.22 -8.94 14.76
C GLY A 195 25.96 -10.23 14.48
N ASN A 196 27.26 -10.11 14.15
CA ASN A 196 28.11 -11.23 13.72
C ASN A 196 27.55 -11.98 12.51
N GLY A 197 26.91 -11.26 11.58
CA GLY A 197 26.23 -11.89 10.46
C GLY A 197 25.00 -12.69 10.87
N LYS A 198 24.31 -12.31 11.97
CA LYS A 198 23.03 -12.87 12.40
C LYS A 198 21.99 -11.79 12.57
N ASP A 199 21.01 -11.71 11.67
CA ASP A 199 20.03 -10.60 11.64
C ASP A 199 18.81 -10.88 10.78
N THR A 200 17.75 -10.08 10.94
CA THR A 200 16.62 -10.01 10.00
C THR A 200 17.02 -9.28 8.70
N CYS A 201 16.22 -9.47 7.64
CA CYS A 201 16.44 -8.83 6.35
C CYS A 201 15.12 -8.41 5.67
N ALA A 202 15.20 -7.90 4.43
CA ALA A 202 14.02 -7.46 3.68
C ALA A 202 12.96 -8.57 3.60
N GLY A 203 11.76 -8.30 4.10
CA GLY A 203 10.63 -9.26 4.18
C GLY A 203 10.41 -9.85 5.58
N ASP A 204 11.36 -9.71 6.50
CA ASP A 204 11.16 -10.05 7.92
C ASP A 204 10.47 -8.92 8.71
N SER A 205 10.28 -7.76 8.10
CA SER A 205 9.50 -6.65 8.64
C SER A 205 8.18 -7.12 9.24
N GLY A 206 7.89 -6.71 10.48
CA GLY A 206 6.73 -7.14 11.26
C GLY A 206 6.85 -8.53 11.90
N GLY A 207 7.94 -9.25 11.62
CA GLY A 207 8.20 -10.56 12.20
C GLY A 207 8.58 -10.51 13.69
N PRO A 208 8.53 -11.67 14.36
CA PRO A 208 8.83 -11.76 15.78
C PRO A 208 10.34 -11.79 16.07
N LEU A 209 10.66 -11.22 17.22
CA LEU A 209 11.81 -11.59 18.03
C LEU A 209 11.30 -12.21 19.34
N PHE A 210 11.71 -13.44 19.60
CA PHE A 210 11.36 -14.20 20.80
C PHE A 210 12.46 -14.18 21.84
N ILE A 211 12.05 -14.22 23.10
CA ILE A 211 12.93 -14.36 24.26
C ILE A 211 12.42 -15.48 25.14
N LYS A 212 13.31 -16.19 25.84
CA LYS A 212 12.88 -17.13 26.88
C LYS A 212 12.55 -16.36 28.15
N ASN A 213 11.35 -16.58 28.68
CA ASN A 213 10.97 -16.08 30.00
C ASN A 213 11.72 -16.84 31.11
N GLU A 214 11.46 -16.48 32.37
CA GLU A 214 12.06 -17.12 33.55
C GLU A 214 11.77 -18.63 33.64
N GLU A 215 10.68 -19.09 33.01
CA GLU A 215 10.27 -20.50 32.95
C GLU A 215 10.88 -21.24 31.74
N GLY A 216 11.69 -20.56 30.92
CA GLY A 216 12.32 -21.12 29.72
C GLY A 216 11.42 -21.21 28.49
N ILE A 217 10.20 -20.65 28.55
CA ILE A 217 9.21 -20.63 27.47
C ILE A 217 9.47 -19.42 26.57
N PHE A 218 9.44 -19.62 25.26
CA PHE A 218 9.57 -18.52 24.30
C PHE A 218 8.34 -17.60 24.36
N ALA A 219 8.59 -16.30 24.43
CA ALA A 219 7.59 -15.25 24.45
C ALA A 219 7.96 -14.14 23.45
N LEU A 220 6.96 -13.56 22.80
CA LEU A 220 7.13 -12.48 21.82
C LEU A 220 7.61 -11.21 22.53
N ALA A 221 8.85 -10.80 22.28
CA ALA A 221 9.48 -9.64 22.89
C ALA A 221 9.53 -8.43 21.96
N GLY A 222 9.79 -8.67 20.67
CA GLY A 222 9.95 -7.61 19.67
C GLY A 222 9.18 -7.87 18.39
N VAL A 223 8.84 -6.77 17.70
CA VAL A 223 8.32 -6.77 16.33
C VAL A 223 9.35 -6.07 15.45
N THR A 224 9.85 -6.75 14.42
CA THR A 224 10.86 -6.23 13.48
C THR A 224 10.36 -4.95 12.81
N SER A 225 11.10 -3.85 12.93
CA SER A 225 10.71 -2.55 12.36
C SER A 225 11.66 -2.11 11.24
N ARG A 226 12.89 -1.69 11.57
CA ARG A 226 13.80 -1.05 10.61
C ARG A 226 15.27 -1.31 10.91
N THR A 227 16.10 -1.22 9.88
CA THR A 227 17.56 -1.12 10.07
C THR A 227 17.91 0.26 10.63
N PRO A 228 18.78 0.37 11.66
CA PRO A 228 19.22 1.66 12.17
C PRO A 228 20.20 2.36 11.22
N ASP A 229 20.22 3.70 11.25
CA ASP A 229 21.04 4.54 10.36
C ASP A 229 22.56 4.30 10.50
N ASP A 230 23.01 3.81 11.65
CA ASP A 230 24.41 3.52 11.96
C ASP A 230 24.82 2.07 11.69
N ALA A 231 23.94 1.26 11.09
CA ALA A 231 24.29 -0.09 10.65
C ALA A 231 25.26 -0.06 9.46
N ASN A 232 26.26 -0.93 9.50
CA ASN A 232 27.26 -1.07 8.44
C ASN A 232 26.72 -1.81 7.22
N SER A 233 25.65 -2.60 7.39
CA SER A 233 24.97 -3.32 6.33
C SER A 233 23.47 -3.35 6.59
N TYR A 234 22.70 -3.43 5.51
CA TYR A 234 21.23 -3.51 5.59
C TYR A 234 20.75 -4.79 6.30
N CYS A 235 21.50 -5.89 6.13
CA CYS A 235 21.27 -7.17 6.82
C CYS A 235 22.61 -7.68 7.40
N GLY A 236 22.56 -8.29 8.58
CA GLY A 236 23.69 -8.97 9.21
C GLY A 236 24.42 -8.18 10.31
N ASP A 237 23.99 -6.94 10.58
CA ASP A 237 24.59 -6.08 11.60
C ASP A 237 23.66 -5.90 12.81
N LYS A 238 22.55 -5.18 12.65
CA LYS A 238 21.54 -5.02 13.69
C LYS A 238 20.25 -4.48 13.09
N THR A 239 19.13 -4.84 13.72
CA THR A 239 17.80 -4.34 13.40
C THR A 239 17.14 -3.74 14.64
N ILE A 240 16.32 -2.70 14.47
CA ILE A 240 15.46 -2.12 15.51
C ILE A 240 14.14 -2.88 15.55
N TYR A 241 13.72 -3.22 16.78
CA TYR A 241 12.47 -3.88 17.10
C TYR A 241 11.62 -2.98 17.99
N GLY A 242 10.33 -2.89 17.69
CA GLY A 242 9.35 -2.30 18.61
C GLY A 242 9.06 -3.27 19.75
N LYS A 243 9.03 -2.79 21.01
CA LYS A 243 8.74 -3.64 22.17
C LYS A 243 7.29 -4.15 22.13
N ALA A 244 7.09 -5.47 22.08
CA ALA A 244 5.77 -6.07 22.02
C ALA A 244 4.89 -5.69 23.24
N ALA A 245 5.50 -5.58 24.43
CA ALA A 245 4.84 -5.09 25.64
C ALA A 245 4.24 -3.67 25.49
N HIS A 246 4.83 -2.83 24.63
CA HIS A 246 4.29 -1.50 24.36
C HIS A 246 3.01 -1.58 23.50
N ALA A 247 3.05 -2.40 22.44
CA ALA A 247 1.89 -2.66 21.60
C ALA A 247 0.72 -3.26 22.40
N MET A 248 0.99 -4.06 23.44
CA MET A 248 -0.04 -4.74 24.22
C MET A 248 -1.09 -3.84 24.86
N LYS A 249 -0.70 -2.63 25.29
CA LYS A 249 -1.66 -1.68 25.86
C LYS A 249 -2.73 -1.30 24.84
N TRP A 250 -2.29 -1.03 23.60
CA TRP A 250 -3.15 -0.74 22.46
C TRP A 250 -3.97 -1.98 22.03
N ILE A 251 -3.33 -3.14 21.91
CA ILE A 251 -3.99 -4.41 21.54
C ILE A 251 -5.13 -4.74 22.51
N GLU A 252 -4.89 -4.63 23.82
CA GLU A 252 -5.92 -4.87 24.83
C GLU A 252 -7.08 -3.86 24.71
N SER A 253 -6.76 -2.59 24.42
CA SER A 253 -7.81 -1.59 24.17
C SER A 253 -8.63 -1.90 22.91
N GLU A 254 -8.01 -2.39 21.83
CA GLU A 254 -8.69 -2.83 20.60
C GLU A 254 -9.58 -4.05 20.87
N ARG A 255 -9.09 -5.05 21.63
CA ARG A 255 -9.90 -6.21 22.05
C ARG A 255 -11.11 -5.82 22.89
N LEU A 256 -10.95 -4.86 23.80
CA LEU A 256 -12.07 -4.32 24.59
C LEU A 256 -13.07 -3.55 23.72
N ILE A 257 -12.61 -2.80 22.71
CA ILE A 257 -13.49 -2.18 21.71
C ILE A 257 -14.28 -3.27 20.97
N ASP A 258 -13.61 -4.30 20.43
CA ASP A 258 -14.26 -5.40 19.71
C ASP A 258 -15.32 -6.10 20.57
N LYS A 259 -15.00 -6.34 21.85
CA LYS A 259 -15.94 -6.88 22.84
C LYS A 259 -17.14 -5.96 23.06
N ALA A 260 -16.91 -4.65 23.20
CA ALA A 260 -17.99 -3.68 23.37
C ALA A 260 -18.91 -3.63 22.14
N LEU A 261 -18.35 -3.70 20.93
CA LEU A 261 -19.10 -3.74 19.68
C LEU A 261 -19.93 -5.03 19.56
N ALA A 262 -19.38 -6.17 19.98
CA ALA A 262 -20.10 -7.44 20.00
C ALA A 262 -21.26 -7.47 21.00
N LEU A 263 -21.11 -6.85 22.18
CA LEU A 263 -22.18 -6.72 23.17
C LEU A 263 -23.34 -5.84 22.67
N ASN A 264 -23.02 -4.74 21.98
CA ASN A 264 -23.98 -3.81 21.37
C ASN A 264 -25.08 -3.29 22.32
N SER A 265 -24.77 -3.17 23.61
CA SER A 265 -25.74 -2.85 24.67
C SER A 265 -25.24 -1.68 25.54
N LYS A 266 -25.95 -1.36 26.63
CA LYS A 266 -25.52 -0.27 27.52
C LYS A 266 -24.25 -0.63 28.30
N GLU A 267 -24.05 -1.92 28.55
CA GLU A 267 -22.85 -2.51 29.16
C GLU A 267 -21.58 -2.25 28.32
N SER A 268 -21.72 -2.06 26.99
CA SER A 268 -20.62 -1.67 26.11
C SER A 268 -19.91 -0.40 26.57
N ILE A 269 -20.63 0.54 27.20
CA ILE A 269 -20.05 1.78 27.73
C ILE A 269 -19.00 1.48 28.81
N ASP A 270 -19.27 0.53 29.70
CA ASP A 270 -18.34 0.21 30.78
C ASP A 270 -17.12 -0.55 30.27
N VAL A 271 -17.30 -1.40 29.25
CA VAL A 271 -16.19 -2.04 28.53
C VAL A 271 -15.32 -0.99 27.82
N LEU A 272 -15.92 -0.01 27.14
CA LEU A 272 -15.18 1.08 26.49
C LEU A 272 -14.44 1.97 27.51
N LYS A 273 -15.00 2.20 28.70
CA LYS A 273 -14.28 2.89 29.78
C LYS A 273 -13.05 2.09 30.27
N LEU A 274 -13.13 0.75 30.27
CA LEU A 274 -11.95 -0.10 30.54
C LEU A 274 -10.93 0.03 29.40
N ALA A 275 -11.36 0.05 28.14
CA ALA A 275 -10.49 0.27 26.99
C ALA A 275 -9.71 1.59 27.12
N ALA A 276 -10.39 2.67 27.51
CA ALA A 276 -9.78 3.99 27.72
C ALA A 276 -8.72 4.01 28.83
N LYS A 277 -8.82 3.10 29.82
CA LYS A 277 -7.82 2.94 30.88
C LYS A 277 -6.62 2.13 30.40
N SER A 278 -6.83 1.13 29.54
CA SER A 278 -5.76 0.29 28.97
C SER A 278 -4.84 1.11 28.07
N PHE A 279 -5.41 1.86 27.12
CA PHE A 279 -4.65 2.72 26.21
C PHE A 279 -5.15 4.16 26.30
N ARG A 280 -4.40 4.97 27.06
CA ARG A 280 -4.75 6.38 27.31
C ARG A 280 -4.65 7.17 26.02
N LYS A 281 -5.45 8.25 25.92
CA LYS A 281 -5.48 9.16 24.76
C LYS A 281 -5.85 8.47 23.44
N TYR A 282 -6.52 7.32 23.48
CA TYR A 282 -6.93 6.63 22.26
C TYR A 282 -8.24 7.20 21.69
N TYR A 283 -8.16 7.95 20.59
CA TYR A 283 -9.32 8.63 20.00
C TYR A 283 -10.49 7.69 19.67
N LYS A 284 -10.22 6.48 19.14
CA LYS A 284 -11.27 5.51 18.76
C LYS A 284 -12.17 5.10 19.94
N VAL A 285 -11.60 4.99 21.14
CA VAL A 285 -12.40 4.66 22.33
C VAL A 285 -13.41 5.77 22.61
N TYR A 286 -12.99 7.03 22.48
CA TYR A 286 -13.86 8.18 22.70
C TYR A 286 -14.89 8.36 21.59
N GLN A 287 -14.52 8.05 20.34
CA GLN A 287 -15.43 7.98 19.21
C GLN A 287 -16.56 6.97 19.47
N HIS A 288 -16.22 5.74 19.88
CA HIS A 288 -17.23 4.72 20.23
C HIS A 288 -18.02 5.06 21.49
N LEU A 289 -17.39 5.62 22.52
CA LEU A 289 -18.14 6.11 23.70
C LEU A 289 -19.17 7.15 23.27
N GLY A 290 -18.79 8.09 22.40
CA GLY A 290 -19.68 9.09 21.83
C GLY A 290 -20.85 8.48 21.07
N GLU A 291 -20.57 7.51 20.19
CA GLU A 291 -21.58 6.77 19.44
C GLU A 291 -22.59 6.06 20.34
N TYR A 292 -22.11 5.36 21.38
CA TYR A 292 -22.98 4.65 22.33
C TYR A 292 -23.76 5.61 23.23
N TYR A 293 -23.14 6.69 23.70
CA TYR A 293 -23.85 7.73 24.45
C TYR A 293 -24.97 8.36 23.62
N LEU A 294 -24.70 8.66 22.33
CA LEU A 294 -25.71 9.17 21.42
C LEU A 294 -26.84 8.16 21.21
N LYS A 295 -26.50 6.88 20.96
CA LYS A 295 -27.47 5.77 20.82
C LYS A 295 -28.43 5.64 22.01
N PHE A 296 -27.96 5.97 23.22
CA PHE A 296 -28.76 5.92 24.46
C PHE A 296 -29.21 7.29 24.96
N SER A 297 -29.21 8.31 24.10
CA SER A 297 -29.70 9.67 24.39
C SER A 297 -28.99 10.36 25.56
N MET A 298 -27.73 10.01 25.82
CA MET A 298 -26.86 10.63 26.83
C MET A 298 -26.06 11.79 26.20
N HIS A 299 -26.76 12.82 25.74
CA HIS A 299 -26.25 13.86 24.84
C HIS A 299 -24.99 14.59 25.37
N ASP A 300 -24.97 15.04 26.62
CA ASP A 300 -23.81 15.75 27.19
C ASP A 300 -22.55 14.89 27.23
N LEU A 301 -22.71 13.60 27.55
CA LEU A 301 -21.61 12.64 27.56
C LEU A 301 -21.16 12.30 26.14
N ALA A 302 -22.09 12.23 25.19
CA ALA A 302 -21.78 12.07 23.78
C ALA A 302 -20.94 13.25 23.27
N GLU A 303 -21.36 14.49 23.53
CA GLU A 303 -20.63 15.69 23.14
C GLU A 303 -19.21 15.67 23.70
N SER A 304 -19.08 15.45 25.01
CA SER A 304 -17.80 15.41 25.71
C SER A 304 -16.85 14.34 25.15
N ALA A 305 -17.37 13.13 24.90
CA ALA A 305 -16.58 12.03 24.35
C ALA A 305 -16.13 12.33 22.91
N LEU A 306 -17.03 12.78 22.04
CA LEU A 306 -16.71 13.05 20.64
C LEU A 306 -15.77 14.26 20.48
N LEU A 307 -15.95 15.33 21.26
CA LEU A 307 -14.99 16.44 21.30
C LEU A 307 -13.61 15.96 21.74
N LYS A 308 -13.54 15.06 22.72
CA LYS A 308 -12.27 14.46 23.17
C LYS A 308 -11.64 13.60 22.07
N ALA A 309 -12.42 12.81 21.33
CA ALA A 309 -11.94 12.07 20.18
C ALA A 309 -11.31 13.00 19.13
N ILE A 310 -11.97 14.11 18.83
CA ILE A 310 -11.51 15.12 17.86
C ILE A 310 -10.28 15.89 18.34
N ILE A 311 -10.16 16.17 19.64
CA ILE A 311 -8.94 16.78 20.21
C ILE A 311 -7.74 15.84 20.01
N LEU A 312 -7.96 14.53 20.18
CA LEU A 312 -6.92 13.50 20.03
C LEU A 312 -6.61 13.22 18.55
N ARG A 313 -7.62 13.30 17.68
CA ARG A 313 -7.48 13.11 16.23
C ARG A 313 -8.36 14.11 15.48
N LYS A 314 -7.76 15.21 15.03
CA LYS A 314 -8.47 16.37 14.45
C LYS A 314 -9.21 16.04 13.14
N ASP A 315 -8.70 15.05 12.41
CA ASP A 315 -9.17 14.57 11.12
C ASP A 315 -10.17 13.40 11.21
N ASP A 316 -10.58 12.99 12.43
CA ASP A 316 -11.51 11.88 12.60
C ASP A 316 -12.93 12.22 12.12
N LYS A 317 -13.20 11.91 10.85
CA LYS A 317 -14.47 12.16 10.16
C LYS A 317 -15.65 11.56 10.92
N ARG A 318 -15.51 10.34 11.46
CA ARG A 318 -16.61 9.64 12.13
C ARG A 318 -17.04 10.34 13.42
N SER A 319 -16.11 10.83 14.26
CA SER A 319 -16.50 11.61 15.45
C SER A 319 -17.15 12.93 15.08
N LEU A 320 -16.71 13.57 14.00
CA LEU A 320 -17.35 14.79 13.51
C LEU A 320 -18.77 14.49 13.00
N ASP A 321 -18.99 13.40 12.26
CA ASP A 321 -20.33 12.99 11.80
C ASP A 321 -21.28 12.73 12.98
N LEU A 322 -20.77 12.09 14.03
CA LEU A 322 -21.54 11.83 15.25
C LEU A 322 -21.84 13.13 16.02
N LEU A 323 -20.93 14.10 16.07
CA LEU A 323 -21.22 15.41 16.67
C LEU A 323 -22.29 16.17 15.88
N ARG A 324 -22.24 16.10 14.54
CA ARG A 324 -23.27 16.68 13.69
C ARG A 324 -24.62 16.05 13.99
N GLU A 325 -24.69 14.72 14.05
CA GLU A 325 -25.93 13.99 14.41
C GLU A 325 -26.43 14.41 15.80
N LEU A 326 -25.54 14.50 16.78
CA LEU A 326 -25.86 14.98 18.12
C LEU A 326 -26.47 16.38 18.08
N TYR A 327 -25.82 17.35 17.44
CA TYR A 327 -26.30 18.73 17.39
C TYR A 327 -27.60 18.88 16.62
N SER A 328 -27.80 18.06 15.58
CA SER A 328 -29.06 17.97 14.86
C SER A 328 -30.21 17.49 15.78
N VAL A 329 -29.96 16.44 16.57
CA VAL A 329 -30.93 15.89 17.53
C VAL A 329 -31.22 16.87 18.67
N THR A 330 -30.22 17.63 19.13
CA THR A 330 -30.42 18.62 20.20
C THR A 330 -30.92 19.98 19.70
N GLY A 331 -30.96 20.20 18.38
CA GLY A 331 -31.36 21.47 17.78
C GLY A 331 -30.33 22.60 17.92
N ASP A 332 -29.04 22.28 18.14
CA ASP A 332 -27.95 23.25 18.25
C ASP A 332 -27.40 23.60 16.85
N ILE A 333 -28.15 24.44 16.16
CA ILE A 333 -27.92 24.81 14.75
C ILE A 333 -26.51 25.39 14.54
N ASP A 334 -26.03 26.26 15.43
CA ASP A 334 -24.74 26.93 15.27
C ASP A 334 -23.56 25.95 15.38
N LYS A 335 -23.64 25.02 16.34
CA LYS A 335 -22.62 23.98 16.47
C LYS A 335 -22.72 22.95 15.35
N GLU A 336 -23.93 22.57 14.93
CA GLU A 336 -24.13 21.69 13.77
C GLU A 336 -23.48 22.30 12.52
N ILE A 337 -23.73 23.59 12.23
CA ILE A 337 -23.09 24.34 11.13
C ILE A 337 -21.57 24.34 11.30
N THR A 338 -21.06 24.49 12.52
CA THR A 338 -19.61 24.48 12.80
C THR A 338 -18.99 23.12 12.51
N ILE A 339 -19.65 22.02 12.89
CA ILE A 339 -19.17 20.67 12.60
C ILE A 339 -19.29 20.34 11.12
N LEU A 340 -20.41 20.72 10.49
CA LEU A 340 -20.58 20.66 9.05
C LEU A 340 -19.39 21.32 8.37
N LYS A 341 -19.06 22.59 8.68
CA LYS A 341 -17.87 23.30 8.15
C LYS A 341 -16.57 22.51 8.29
N ARG A 342 -16.40 21.72 9.36
CA ARG A 342 -15.19 20.91 9.60
C ARG A 342 -15.17 19.57 8.86
N LEU A 343 -16.28 18.84 8.82
CA LEU A 343 -16.44 17.66 7.96
C LEU A 343 -16.16 18.00 6.50
N LEU A 344 -16.64 19.18 6.14
CA LEU A 344 -16.46 19.83 4.87
C LEU A 344 -14.96 20.19 4.62
N PHE A 345 -14.13 20.43 5.64
CA PHE A 345 -12.72 20.86 5.49
C PHE A 345 -11.68 19.70 5.52
N LEU A 346 -12.07 18.45 5.81
CA LEU A 346 -11.11 17.37 6.07
C LEU A 346 -10.99 16.38 4.91
N SER A 347 -10.38 16.85 3.82
CA SER A 347 -9.52 16.11 2.89
C SER A 347 -9.30 17.03 1.68
N PRO A 348 -8.09 17.58 1.47
CA PRO A 348 -7.77 18.48 0.34
C PRO A 348 -7.84 17.83 -1.06
N GLY A 349 -8.59 16.74 -1.24
CA GLY A 349 -8.62 15.93 -2.44
C GLY A 349 -9.99 15.37 -2.84
N GLU A 350 -11.10 15.82 -2.23
CA GLU A 350 -12.46 15.40 -2.63
C GLU A 350 -13.36 16.58 -3.03
N GLU A 351 -13.88 16.52 -4.26
CA GLU A 351 -15.04 17.14 -4.94
C GLU A 351 -16.10 17.92 -4.10
N SER A 352 -16.26 17.64 -2.81
CA SER A 352 -17.24 18.25 -1.90
C SER A 352 -17.02 19.74 -1.55
N TYR A 353 -15.92 20.34 -2.04
CA TYR A 353 -15.65 21.78 -2.00
C TYR A 353 -16.54 22.57 -2.99
N PHE A 354 -17.01 21.94 -4.08
CA PHE A 354 -17.69 22.65 -5.18
C PHE A 354 -19.18 22.83 -5.01
N LEU A 355 -19.86 21.85 -4.42
CA LEU A 355 -21.26 21.97 -3.97
C LEU A 355 -21.43 23.00 -2.84
N ARG A 356 -20.32 23.47 -2.26
CA ARG A 356 -20.27 24.49 -1.21
C ARG A 356 -20.17 25.92 -1.74
N LEU A 357 -19.76 26.11 -3.00
CA LEU A 357 -19.61 27.42 -3.62
C LEU A 357 -20.91 27.93 -4.27
N ASP A 358 -21.80 27.01 -4.63
CA ASP A 358 -23.10 27.32 -5.22
C ASP A 358 -24.08 27.84 -4.15
N PHE A 359 -24.02 27.24 -2.95
CA PHE A 359 -24.93 27.53 -1.84
C PHE A 359 -24.68 28.87 -1.12
N PHE A 360 -23.44 29.37 -1.07
CA PHE A 360 -23.11 30.66 -0.41
C PHE A 360 -23.24 31.89 -1.34
N GLY A 361 -23.46 31.66 -2.64
CA GLY A 361 -23.57 32.73 -3.62
C GLY A 361 -24.95 33.39 -3.69
N GLN A 362 -26.00 32.78 -3.13
CA GLN A 362 -27.38 33.12 -3.54
C GLN A 362 -28.35 33.66 -2.48
N THR A 363 -28.16 33.56 -1.15
CA THR A 363 -29.17 34.14 -0.24
C THR A 363 -28.62 34.74 1.06
N SER A 364 -29.11 35.95 1.35
CA SER A 364 -29.01 36.66 2.63
C SER A 364 -29.85 35.92 3.68
N GLU A 365 -29.16 35.34 4.67
CA GLU A 365 -29.69 34.91 5.98
C GLU A 365 -30.93 33.98 6.01
N ALA A 366 -30.68 32.75 6.50
CA ALA A 366 -31.50 32.05 7.51
C ALA A 366 -32.49 30.91 7.16
N GLU A 367 -32.58 30.38 5.93
CA GLU A 367 -33.43 29.17 5.68
C GLU A 367 -32.66 27.95 5.14
N ILE A 368 -31.41 27.81 5.59
CA ILE A 368 -30.43 26.88 5.04
C ILE A 368 -30.27 25.58 5.87
N THR A 369 -30.89 25.48 7.05
CA THR A 369 -30.43 24.54 8.08
C THR A 369 -31.19 23.20 8.21
N ARG A 370 -31.98 22.75 7.24
CA ARG A 370 -32.72 21.45 7.40
C ARG A 370 -32.58 20.43 6.27
N GLY A 371 -31.86 20.74 5.20
CA GLY A 371 -31.86 19.92 3.98
C GLY A 371 -30.77 18.84 3.85
N LEU A 372 -29.83 18.69 4.80
CA LEU A 372 -28.66 17.83 4.60
C LEU A 372 -28.64 16.64 5.58
N GLY A 373 -29.48 15.64 5.29
CA GLY A 373 -29.56 14.40 6.04
C GLY A 373 -29.76 13.17 5.15
N ARG A 374 -28.70 12.36 5.07
CA ARG A 374 -28.59 10.99 4.49
C ARG A 374 -28.97 10.83 3.02
N PHE A 375 -28.01 10.30 2.28
CA PHE A 375 -28.23 9.92 0.90
C PHE A 375 -27.50 8.58 0.61
N ARG A 376 -28.31 7.58 0.21
CA ARG A 376 -27.92 6.23 -0.21
C ARG A 376 -28.23 6.09 -1.71
N SER A 377 -27.25 5.82 -2.58
CA SER A 377 -27.36 5.34 -3.99
C SER A 377 -28.35 6.01 -4.98
N GLY A 378 -29.42 6.69 -4.56
CA GLY A 378 -30.40 7.40 -5.36
C GLY A 378 -30.11 8.90 -5.46
N ASP A 379 -28.94 9.34 -5.01
CA ASP A 379 -28.66 10.74 -4.68
C ASP A 379 -27.79 11.45 -5.72
N ILE A 380 -27.21 10.70 -6.65
CA ILE A 380 -26.58 11.27 -7.85
C ILE A 380 -27.63 12.03 -8.66
N HIS A 381 -28.84 11.49 -8.81
CA HIS A 381 -29.91 12.16 -9.55
C HIS A 381 -30.39 13.47 -8.90
N MET A 382 -30.37 13.58 -7.57
CA MET A 382 -30.75 14.83 -6.90
C MET A 382 -29.63 15.86 -6.87
N ALA A 383 -28.36 15.45 -6.78
CA ALA A 383 -27.21 16.34 -6.95
C ALA A 383 -27.09 16.85 -8.39
N LEU A 384 -27.37 16.00 -9.39
CA LEU A 384 -27.46 16.39 -10.80
C LEU A 384 -28.60 17.39 -11.02
N ALA A 385 -29.80 17.13 -10.49
CA ALA A 385 -30.94 18.05 -10.61
C ALA A 385 -30.67 19.42 -9.98
N ASP A 386 -29.93 19.49 -8.86
CA ASP A 386 -29.55 20.75 -8.21
C ASP A 386 -28.51 21.54 -9.05
N LEU A 387 -27.51 20.85 -9.58
CA LEU A 387 -26.52 21.44 -10.49
C LEU A 387 -27.15 21.91 -11.82
N GLU A 388 -28.17 21.20 -12.32
CA GLU A 388 -28.95 21.58 -13.50
C GLU A 388 -29.74 22.88 -13.26
N LEU A 389 -30.29 23.08 -12.06
CA LEU A 389 -31.03 24.30 -11.70
C LEU A 389 -30.14 25.55 -11.63
N HIS A 390 -28.82 25.37 -11.45
CA HIS A 390 -27.83 26.45 -11.30
C HIS A 390 -26.80 26.46 -12.45
N ARG A 391 -27.18 26.00 -13.65
CA ARG A 391 -26.30 25.96 -14.84
C ARG A 391 -25.78 27.34 -15.27
N ASP A 392 -26.42 28.42 -14.84
CA ASP A 392 -25.98 29.80 -15.02
C ASP A 392 -24.71 30.12 -14.22
N ASN A 393 -24.46 29.40 -13.13
CA ASN A 393 -23.22 29.47 -12.39
C ASN A 393 -22.13 28.68 -13.12
N SER A 394 -21.12 29.39 -13.64
CA SER A 394 -19.93 28.83 -14.29
C SER A 394 -19.29 27.67 -13.51
N ARG A 395 -19.43 27.69 -12.17
CA ARG A 395 -18.86 26.69 -11.28
C ARG A 395 -19.68 25.40 -11.23
N ALA A 396 -20.99 25.55 -11.02
CA ALA A 396 -21.92 24.44 -11.01
C ALA A 396 -21.96 23.76 -12.39
N ALA A 397 -21.96 24.56 -13.46
CA ALA A 397 -21.86 24.06 -14.82
C ALA A 397 -20.59 23.21 -15.05
N PHE A 398 -19.43 23.62 -14.54
CA PHE A 398 -18.19 22.82 -14.68
C PHE A 398 -18.31 21.45 -14.01
N VAL A 399 -18.85 21.42 -12.79
CA VAL A 399 -19.04 20.17 -12.05
C VAL A 399 -20.10 19.30 -12.69
N LEU A 400 -21.23 19.87 -13.12
CA LEU A 400 -22.27 19.17 -13.85
C LEU A 400 -21.70 18.51 -15.11
N SER A 401 -20.89 19.26 -15.86
CA SER A 401 -20.18 18.75 -17.03
C SER A 401 -19.31 17.54 -16.66
N PHE A 402 -18.56 17.60 -15.54
CA PHE A 402 -17.76 16.47 -15.11
C PHE A 402 -18.62 15.26 -14.69
N CYS A 403 -19.75 15.49 -14.01
CA CYS A 403 -20.66 14.41 -13.64
C CYS A 403 -21.32 13.75 -14.86
N GLU A 404 -21.76 14.53 -15.85
CA GLU A 404 -22.26 14.02 -17.13
C GLU A 404 -21.19 13.21 -17.86
N PHE A 405 -19.95 13.72 -17.88
CA PHE A 405 -18.82 12.99 -18.45
C PHE A 405 -18.62 11.63 -17.77
N LYS A 406 -18.61 11.59 -16.43
CA LYS A 406 -18.42 10.34 -15.68
C LYS A 406 -19.60 9.37 -15.83
N SER A 407 -20.77 9.90 -16.17
CA SER A 407 -21.97 9.13 -16.53
C SER A 407 -21.96 8.67 -18.00
N ARG A 408 -20.88 8.96 -18.75
CA ARG A 408 -20.67 8.67 -20.18
C ARG A 408 -21.61 9.44 -21.11
N ASN A 409 -22.16 10.56 -20.65
CA ASN A 409 -22.95 11.49 -21.45
C ASN A 409 -22.03 12.59 -22.03
N TYR A 410 -21.07 12.20 -22.86
CA TYR A 410 -19.99 13.08 -23.33
C TYR A 410 -20.50 14.31 -24.12
N GLU A 411 -21.56 14.14 -24.90
CA GLU A 411 -22.16 15.25 -25.65
C GLU A 411 -22.76 16.31 -24.71
N GLU A 412 -23.54 15.91 -23.70
CA GLU A 412 -24.09 16.88 -22.74
C GLU A 412 -22.98 17.51 -21.90
N ALA A 413 -22.00 16.71 -21.45
CA ALA A 413 -20.82 17.22 -20.77
C ALA A 413 -20.13 18.32 -21.58
N LYS A 414 -19.91 18.09 -22.87
CA LYS A 414 -19.30 19.05 -23.80
C LYS A 414 -20.17 20.30 -24.00
N ILE A 415 -21.49 20.16 -24.15
CA ILE A 415 -22.42 21.29 -24.28
C ILE A 415 -22.36 22.17 -23.02
N ILE A 416 -22.43 21.58 -21.83
CA ILE A 416 -22.33 22.30 -20.56
C ILE A 416 -20.97 22.98 -20.45
N LEU A 417 -19.87 22.27 -20.74
CA LEU A 417 -18.52 22.83 -20.64
C LEU A 417 -18.34 24.05 -21.56
N ASN A 418 -18.83 23.96 -22.79
CA ASN A 418 -18.80 25.03 -23.78
C ASN A 418 -19.65 26.25 -23.41
N SER A 419 -20.67 26.06 -22.58
CA SER A 419 -21.53 27.15 -22.12
C SER A 419 -20.80 28.10 -21.17
N ILE A 420 -19.73 27.63 -20.51
CA ILE A 420 -18.99 28.41 -19.53
C ILE A 420 -18.06 29.40 -20.25
N LYS A 421 -18.28 30.70 -20.03
CA LYS A 421 -17.52 31.78 -20.70
C LYS A 421 -16.46 32.44 -19.82
N GLU A 422 -16.56 32.27 -18.52
CA GLU A 422 -15.68 32.91 -17.54
C GLU A 422 -14.49 32.02 -17.18
N GLU A 423 -13.41 32.63 -16.66
CA GLU A 423 -12.31 31.85 -16.10
C GLU A 423 -12.74 31.15 -14.80
N ILE A 424 -12.41 29.87 -14.68
CA ILE A 424 -12.77 29.03 -13.54
C ILE A 424 -11.51 28.73 -12.74
N PRO A 425 -11.37 29.18 -11.48
CA PRO A 425 -10.12 29.05 -10.73
C PRO A 425 -9.86 27.65 -10.15
N PHE A 426 -10.65 26.63 -10.51
CA PHE A 426 -10.62 25.32 -9.86
C PHE A 426 -10.73 24.12 -10.80
N VAL A 427 -10.28 24.21 -12.03
CA VAL A 427 -10.47 23.11 -13.00
C VAL A 427 -9.73 21.80 -12.68
N ASP A 428 -8.82 21.80 -11.70
CA ASP A 428 -8.01 20.64 -11.30
C ASP A 428 -8.63 19.78 -10.20
N ILE A 429 -9.94 19.91 -10.00
CA ILE A 429 -10.67 19.17 -8.97
C ILE A 429 -10.67 17.68 -9.26
N ARG A 430 -10.61 16.89 -8.19
CA ARG A 430 -10.51 15.44 -8.27
C ARG A 430 -11.73 14.78 -7.66
N ASP A 431 -12.18 13.71 -8.29
CA ASP A 431 -13.21 12.81 -7.77
C ASP A 431 -12.65 11.96 -6.61
N SER A 432 -13.51 11.13 -6.01
CA SER A 432 -13.12 10.20 -4.93
C SER A 432 -12.06 9.16 -5.32
N ARG A 433 -11.81 8.96 -6.62
CA ARG A 433 -10.74 8.09 -7.14
C ARG A 433 -9.43 8.86 -7.36
N GLY A 434 -9.44 10.17 -7.18
CA GLY A 434 -8.31 11.05 -7.39
C GLY A 434 -8.16 11.53 -8.84
N ASP A 435 -9.15 11.28 -9.70
CA ASP A 435 -9.12 11.67 -11.11
C ASP A 435 -9.60 13.11 -11.26
N SER A 436 -8.80 13.97 -11.91
CA SER A 436 -9.35 15.25 -12.38
C SER A 436 -10.19 15.09 -13.62
N PHE A 437 -11.01 16.09 -13.95
CA PHE A 437 -11.78 16.08 -15.20
C PHE A 437 -10.85 15.91 -16.41
N LEU A 438 -9.73 16.64 -16.43
CA LEU A 438 -8.72 16.46 -17.48
C LEU A 438 -8.14 15.05 -17.50
N MET A 439 -7.78 14.45 -16.36
CA MET A 439 -7.28 13.08 -16.33
C MET A 439 -8.30 12.07 -16.87
N ALA A 440 -9.55 12.19 -16.43
CA ALA A 440 -10.61 11.28 -16.84
C ALA A 440 -10.89 11.42 -18.34
N ALA A 441 -10.96 12.65 -18.86
CA ALA A 441 -11.10 12.92 -20.29
C ALA A 441 -9.93 12.36 -21.11
N VAL A 442 -8.71 12.47 -20.61
CA VAL A 442 -7.53 11.88 -21.25
C VAL A 442 -7.56 10.36 -21.24
N PHE A 443 -7.97 9.75 -20.13
CA PHE A 443 -8.05 8.30 -20.00
C PHE A 443 -9.15 7.68 -20.87
N GLU A 444 -10.31 8.34 -21.00
CA GLU A 444 -11.42 7.85 -21.84
C GLU A 444 -11.27 8.23 -23.32
N GLY A 445 -10.25 9.02 -23.69
CA GLY A 445 -9.96 9.37 -25.10
C GLY A 445 -10.81 10.49 -25.70
N GLU A 446 -11.52 11.27 -24.87
CA GLU A 446 -12.44 12.32 -25.32
C GLU A 446 -11.68 13.60 -25.71
N GLU A 447 -11.02 13.56 -26.88
CA GLU A 447 -10.10 14.62 -27.34
C GLU A 447 -10.76 16.00 -27.44
N GLU A 448 -12.02 16.10 -27.87
CA GLU A 448 -12.74 17.36 -27.92
C GLU A 448 -12.91 17.97 -26.52
N ILE A 449 -13.30 17.15 -25.53
CA ILE A 449 -13.47 17.60 -24.15
C ILE A 449 -12.11 17.97 -23.54
N VAL A 450 -11.05 17.22 -23.84
CA VAL A 450 -9.68 17.59 -23.43
C VAL A 450 -9.32 18.97 -23.96
N ARG A 451 -9.55 19.25 -25.25
CA ARG A 451 -9.27 20.55 -25.87
C ARG A 451 -10.08 21.66 -25.22
N GLU A 452 -11.33 21.38 -24.88
CA GLU A 452 -12.18 22.33 -24.18
C GLU A 452 -11.70 22.62 -22.76
N LEU A 453 -11.31 21.60 -22.00
CA LEU A 453 -10.76 21.76 -20.65
C LEU A 453 -9.48 22.59 -20.63
N LEU A 454 -8.64 22.47 -21.66
CA LEU A 454 -7.37 23.21 -21.76
C LEU A 454 -7.56 24.74 -21.81
N ARG A 455 -8.72 25.25 -22.26
CA ARG A 455 -9.00 26.71 -22.25
C ARG A 455 -8.95 27.30 -20.84
N PHE A 456 -9.26 26.47 -19.83
CA PHE A 456 -9.28 26.86 -18.43
C PHE A 456 -7.91 26.73 -17.73
N LYS A 457 -6.84 26.44 -18.50
CA LYS A 457 -5.45 26.34 -18.02
C LYS A 457 -5.28 25.37 -16.83
N PRO A 458 -5.77 24.12 -16.93
CA PRO A 458 -5.59 23.12 -15.89
C PRO A 458 -4.12 22.80 -15.65
N ASN A 459 -3.79 22.32 -14.46
CA ASN A 459 -2.47 21.87 -14.08
C ASN A 459 -2.10 20.59 -14.85
N LEU A 460 -1.11 20.71 -15.75
CA LEU A 460 -0.63 19.58 -16.55
C LEU A 460 0.39 18.69 -15.82
N LYS A 461 0.88 19.10 -14.65
CA LYS A 461 1.86 18.35 -13.83
C LYS A 461 1.21 17.33 -12.90
N VAL A 462 -0.08 17.08 -13.09
CA VAL A 462 -0.84 16.17 -12.26
C VAL A 462 -0.46 14.71 -12.54
N LYS A 463 -0.53 13.87 -11.50
CA LYS A 463 -0.28 12.43 -11.57
C LYS A 463 -1.47 11.62 -11.05
N ASP A 464 -1.70 10.46 -11.65
CA ASP A 464 -2.68 9.47 -11.18
C ASP A 464 -2.19 8.73 -9.92
N SER A 465 -3.01 7.81 -9.42
CA SER A 465 -2.70 6.99 -8.23
C SER A 465 -1.54 6.01 -8.43
N TYR A 466 -1.12 5.76 -9.68
CA TYR A 466 0.03 4.94 -10.05
C TYR A 466 1.30 5.77 -10.29
N GLY A 467 1.20 7.10 -10.22
CA GLY A 467 2.30 8.03 -10.46
C GLY A 467 2.50 8.39 -11.93
N ASN A 468 1.60 7.99 -12.84
CA ASN A 468 1.63 8.33 -14.25
C ASN A 468 1.23 9.80 -14.47
N ASN A 469 1.91 10.49 -15.38
CA ASN A 469 1.48 11.81 -15.86
C ASN A 469 0.44 11.70 -17.00
N LEU A 470 -0.11 12.83 -17.47
CA LEU A 470 -1.15 12.85 -18.50
C LEU A 470 -0.76 12.16 -19.83
N ALA A 471 0.49 12.30 -20.28
CA ALA A 471 0.96 11.65 -21.50
C ALA A 471 1.05 10.12 -21.34
N GLN A 472 1.47 9.67 -20.15
CA GLN A 472 1.51 8.25 -19.80
C GLN A 472 0.10 7.66 -19.63
N ILE A 473 -0.84 8.43 -19.05
CA ILE A 473 -2.26 8.04 -18.97
C ILE A 473 -2.84 7.84 -20.37
N ALA A 474 -2.64 8.80 -21.29
CA ALA A 474 -3.07 8.69 -22.69
C ALA A 474 -2.46 7.46 -23.38
N TRP A 475 -1.18 7.18 -23.12
CA TRP A 475 -0.49 6.01 -23.65
C TRP A 475 -1.14 4.69 -23.20
N TRP A 476 -1.43 4.55 -21.90
CA TRP A 476 -2.08 3.36 -21.36
C TRP A 476 -3.54 3.22 -21.81
N ALA A 477 -4.21 4.33 -22.09
CA ALA A 477 -5.52 4.37 -22.73
C ALA A 477 -5.49 4.00 -24.24
N LYS A 478 -4.30 3.96 -24.85
CA LYS A 478 -4.06 3.76 -26.30
C LYS A 478 -4.53 4.93 -27.17
N GLU A 479 -4.56 6.11 -26.59
CA GLU A 479 -5.00 7.35 -27.24
C GLU A 479 -3.80 8.14 -27.78
N PHE A 480 -3.26 7.70 -28.92
CA PHE A 480 -2.02 8.23 -29.48
C PHE A 480 -2.08 9.72 -29.86
N SER A 481 -3.23 10.22 -30.31
CA SER A 481 -3.41 11.65 -30.60
C SER A 481 -3.28 12.49 -29.32
N LEU A 482 -3.82 12.00 -28.20
CA LEU A 482 -3.70 12.63 -26.90
C LEU A 482 -2.29 12.56 -26.33
N VAL A 483 -1.53 11.49 -26.56
CA VAL A 483 -0.10 11.48 -26.20
C VAL A 483 0.63 12.61 -26.92
N LYS A 484 0.46 12.73 -28.25
CA LYS A 484 1.06 13.82 -29.05
C LYS A 484 0.62 15.21 -28.53
N LEU A 485 -0.66 15.36 -28.17
CA LEU A 485 -1.19 16.60 -27.61
C LEU A 485 -0.51 16.93 -26.27
N MET A 486 -0.47 16.00 -25.31
CA MET A 486 0.12 16.24 -24.00
C MET A 486 1.61 16.59 -24.09
N VAL A 487 2.36 15.90 -24.95
CA VAL A 487 3.78 16.19 -25.19
C VAL A 487 3.98 17.56 -25.81
N SER A 488 3.15 17.96 -26.78
CA SER A 488 3.23 19.31 -27.36
C SER A 488 2.88 20.43 -26.37
N LEU A 489 2.13 20.11 -25.31
CA LEU A 489 1.85 20.99 -24.17
C LEU A 489 2.94 20.97 -23.09
N GLY A 490 4.03 20.23 -23.30
CA GLY A 490 5.17 20.15 -22.37
C GLY A 490 5.02 19.14 -21.24
N VAL A 491 4.08 18.19 -21.33
CA VAL A 491 4.02 17.05 -20.43
C VAL A 491 5.17 16.10 -20.76
N GLU A 492 5.97 15.74 -19.77
CA GLU A 492 7.13 14.86 -19.94
C GLU A 492 6.70 13.49 -20.48
N TRP A 493 7.39 13.00 -21.51
CA TRP A 493 7.20 11.67 -22.05
C TRP A 493 8.45 11.24 -22.80
N ASN A 494 8.84 9.98 -22.66
CA ASN A 494 10.02 9.42 -23.30
C ASN A 494 9.68 8.08 -23.95
N ALA A 495 9.77 8.01 -25.28
CA ALA A 495 9.49 6.79 -26.04
C ALA A 495 10.37 5.61 -25.61
N ASN A 496 11.61 5.90 -25.19
CA ASN A 496 12.60 4.88 -24.84
C ASN A 496 12.22 4.12 -23.57
N ASP A 497 11.45 4.72 -22.66
CA ASP A 497 10.93 4.05 -21.46
C ASP A 497 9.99 2.88 -21.81
N TYR A 498 9.44 2.91 -23.04
CA TYR A 498 8.50 1.90 -23.57
C TYR A 498 9.13 1.10 -24.74
N PHE A 499 10.46 1.01 -24.81
CA PHE A 499 11.17 0.32 -25.88
C PHE A 499 10.78 -1.15 -26.03
N GLN A 500 10.49 -1.85 -24.91
CA GLN A 500 10.06 -3.24 -24.97
C GLN A 500 8.71 -3.42 -25.70
N GLN A 501 7.79 -2.47 -25.53
CA GLN A 501 6.51 -2.44 -26.23
C GLN A 501 6.72 -2.11 -27.71
N PHE A 502 7.61 -1.18 -28.04
CA PHE A 502 8.00 -0.90 -29.43
C PHE A 502 8.49 -2.15 -30.16
N ILE A 503 9.36 -2.93 -29.53
CA ILE A 503 9.87 -4.21 -30.04
C ILE A 503 8.72 -5.22 -30.27
N TYR A 504 7.78 -5.31 -29.33
CA TYR A 504 6.60 -6.17 -29.48
C TYR A 504 5.73 -5.76 -30.68
N PHE A 505 5.54 -4.46 -30.91
CA PHE A 505 4.79 -3.96 -32.06
C PHE A 505 5.47 -4.28 -33.39
N ILE A 506 6.80 -4.27 -33.45
CA ILE A 506 7.56 -4.69 -34.64
C ILE A 506 7.30 -6.16 -34.94
N GLN A 507 7.45 -7.04 -33.94
CA GLN A 507 7.25 -8.49 -34.12
C GLN A 507 5.80 -8.83 -34.50
N GLY A 508 4.84 -8.07 -33.99
CA GLY A 508 3.42 -8.20 -34.32
C GLY A 508 2.98 -7.46 -35.59
N GLU A 509 3.92 -6.88 -36.36
CA GLU A 509 3.67 -6.12 -37.59
C GLU A 509 2.65 -4.97 -37.42
N ARG A 510 2.68 -4.31 -36.26
CA ARG A 510 1.77 -3.21 -35.88
C ARG A 510 2.30 -1.87 -36.40
N ILE A 511 2.19 -1.67 -37.72
CA ILE A 511 2.80 -0.54 -38.44
C ILE A 511 2.40 0.83 -37.87
N SER A 512 1.13 1.02 -37.50
CA SER A 512 0.62 2.28 -36.93
C SER A 512 1.31 2.64 -35.62
N GLU A 513 1.46 1.67 -34.71
CA GLU A 513 2.09 1.84 -33.41
C GLU A 513 3.60 2.02 -33.57
N VAL A 514 4.23 1.25 -34.45
CA VAL A 514 5.66 1.42 -34.79
C VAL A 514 5.91 2.84 -35.30
N ARG A 515 5.09 3.33 -36.23
CA ARG A 515 5.18 4.71 -36.74
C ARG A 515 5.01 5.72 -35.62
N PHE A 516 4.05 5.52 -34.72
CA PHE A 516 3.86 6.41 -33.58
C PHE A 516 5.11 6.52 -32.70
N PHE A 517 5.76 5.41 -32.36
CA PHE A 517 7.01 5.44 -31.57
C PHE A 517 8.15 6.16 -32.29
N LEU A 518 8.28 5.93 -33.59
CA LEU A 518 9.26 6.59 -34.43
C LEU A 518 9.02 8.11 -34.49
N ASP A 519 7.77 8.54 -34.72
CA ASP A 519 7.36 9.96 -34.68
C ASP A 519 7.68 10.62 -33.35
N MET A 520 7.58 9.86 -32.27
CA MET A 520 7.80 10.35 -30.92
C MET A 520 9.25 10.19 -30.45
N GLY A 521 10.17 9.83 -31.34
CA GLY A 521 11.62 9.89 -31.11
C GLY A 521 12.22 8.70 -30.36
N VAL A 522 11.66 7.49 -30.53
CA VAL A 522 12.31 6.26 -30.02
C VAL A 522 13.69 6.07 -30.66
N ASP A 523 14.71 5.75 -29.86
CA ASP A 523 16.03 5.40 -30.36
C ASP A 523 16.02 3.98 -30.92
N ILE A 524 16.04 3.87 -32.24
CA ILE A 524 16.05 2.61 -32.98
C ILE A 524 17.34 1.80 -32.79
N ASN A 525 18.40 2.40 -32.22
CA ASN A 525 19.67 1.73 -31.96
C ASN A 525 19.72 1.04 -30.60
N LEU A 526 18.73 1.27 -29.74
CA LEU A 526 18.60 0.54 -28.50
C LEU A 526 18.52 -0.96 -28.79
N VAL A 527 19.09 -1.73 -27.86
CA VAL A 527 19.19 -3.17 -27.96
C VAL A 527 18.31 -3.78 -26.88
N GLY A 528 17.39 -4.66 -27.29
CA GLY A 528 16.51 -5.36 -26.37
C GLY A 528 17.28 -6.34 -25.46
N PRO A 529 16.64 -6.87 -24.40
CA PRO A 529 17.28 -7.78 -23.45
C PRO A 529 17.84 -9.06 -24.08
N LYS A 530 17.42 -9.45 -25.29
CA LYS A 530 17.91 -10.62 -26.03
C LYS A 530 18.90 -10.24 -27.14
N GLY A 531 19.42 -9.00 -27.16
CA GLY A 531 20.38 -8.54 -28.15
C GLY A 531 19.76 -8.08 -29.47
N GLU A 532 18.43 -7.97 -29.54
CA GLU A 532 17.68 -7.66 -30.74
C GLU A 532 17.61 -6.15 -31.01
N ARG A 533 17.84 -5.76 -32.28
CA ARG A 533 17.67 -4.39 -32.78
C ARG A 533 16.35 -4.29 -33.55
N ALA A 534 15.71 -3.13 -33.50
CA ALA A 534 14.43 -2.88 -34.17
C ALA A 534 14.43 -3.30 -35.67
N ILE A 535 15.49 -2.93 -36.41
CA ILE A 535 15.61 -3.26 -37.83
C ILE A 535 15.79 -4.76 -38.11
N ASN A 536 16.46 -5.50 -37.22
CA ASN A 536 16.67 -6.93 -37.41
C ASN A 536 15.35 -7.68 -37.26
N LEU A 537 14.58 -7.32 -36.23
CA LEU A 537 13.25 -7.87 -36.01
C LEU A 537 12.29 -7.56 -37.16
N ALA A 538 12.31 -6.34 -37.69
CA ALA A 538 11.49 -5.99 -38.84
C ALA A 538 11.85 -6.80 -40.10
N ARG A 539 13.12 -7.16 -40.28
CA ARG A 539 13.55 -8.04 -41.39
C ARG A 539 13.09 -9.48 -41.20
N GLU A 540 13.03 -9.96 -39.97
CA GLU A 540 12.56 -11.31 -39.63
C GLU A 540 11.06 -11.50 -39.96
N THR A 541 10.24 -10.44 -39.90
CA THR A 541 8.82 -10.54 -40.30
C THR A 541 8.62 -10.64 -41.81
N GLY A 542 9.59 -10.22 -42.62
CA GLY A 542 9.47 -10.16 -44.09
C GLY A 542 8.53 -9.06 -44.60
N ASN A 543 7.99 -8.21 -43.72
CA ASN A 543 7.07 -7.14 -44.09
C ASN A 543 7.83 -5.94 -44.67
N LEU A 544 7.80 -5.80 -46.00
CA LEU A 544 8.53 -4.75 -46.72
C LEU A 544 8.11 -3.33 -46.34
N GLU A 545 6.87 -3.11 -45.92
CA GLU A 545 6.39 -1.79 -45.48
C GLU A 545 7.01 -1.41 -44.13
N LEU A 546 7.01 -2.35 -43.18
CA LEU A 546 7.59 -2.18 -41.85
C LEU A 546 9.12 -1.97 -41.91
N ILE A 547 9.81 -2.74 -42.76
CA ILE A 547 11.26 -2.59 -42.96
C ILE A 547 11.58 -1.19 -43.48
N LYS A 548 10.88 -0.75 -44.54
CA LYS A 548 11.07 0.59 -45.11
C LYS A 548 10.75 1.70 -44.12
N LEU A 549 9.71 1.50 -43.29
CA LEU A 549 9.33 2.46 -42.25
C LEU A 549 10.49 2.70 -41.28
N ILE A 550 11.07 1.65 -40.71
CA ILE A 550 12.19 1.78 -39.75
C ILE A 550 13.47 2.28 -40.44
N GLU A 551 13.77 1.82 -41.67
CA GLU A 551 14.96 2.25 -42.40
C GLU A 551 14.94 3.73 -42.80
N ASN A 552 13.76 4.31 -43.03
CA ASN A 552 13.63 5.72 -43.36
C ASN A 552 13.88 6.63 -42.16
N TYR A 553 13.42 6.24 -40.96
CA TYR A 553 13.67 7.01 -39.73
C TYR A 553 15.11 6.87 -39.21
N GLY A 554 15.84 5.83 -39.61
CA GLY A 554 17.25 5.66 -39.25
C GLY A 554 18.25 6.43 -40.12
N LYS A 555 17.79 7.22 -41.09
CA LYS A 555 18.62 8.02 -42.00
C LYS A 555 18.55 9.53 -41.75
N GLU A 556 17.59 9.97 -40.93
CA GLU A 556 17.49 11.34 -40.40
C GLU A 556 18.21 11.42 -39.05
#